data_AF-A0A7S0E198-F1
#
_entry.id   AF-A0A7S0E198-F1
#
_cell.length_a   1.000
_cell.length_b   1.000
_cell.length_c   1.000
_cell.angle_alpha   90.00
_cell.angle_beta   90.00
_cell.angle_gamma   90.00
#
_symmetry.space_group_name_H-M   'P 1'
#
loop_
_entity.id
_entity.type
_entity.pdbx_description
1 polymer ?
#
loop_
_entity_poly.entity_id
_entity_poly.type
_entity_poly.pdbx_seq_one_letter_code
_entity_poly.pdbx_strand_id
1 'polypeptide(L)'
;MHNMRTLQHMPPHKRLAIARETLEIFAPLAHRLGMWQYKEELADLSFSYLFPEEHAALRSSIDARAAQHTDALDGAKRRIAEMVEADEWLQGHVASIDVEGRTKSVHSTWRKMQRRELSSIASVHDLLALRIVVHPRPSCATDAEESALAYHILGKLHGCWTPMPRTLKDY
;
A
#
# COMPACT_ATOMS: atom_id res chain seq x y z
N MET A 1 17.98 9.65 2.49
CA MET A 1 17.24 8.51 3.07
C MET A 1 18.04 7.75 4.12
N HIS A 2 19.28 7.33 3.85
CA HIS A 2 20.14 6.64 4.85
C HIS A 2 20.16 7.30 6.24
N ASN A 3 20.30 8.63 6.30
CA ASN A 3 20.32 9.38 7.56
C ASN A 3 19.07 9.19 8.43
N MET A 4 17.89 8.99 7.83
CA MET A 4 16.65 8.74 8.59
C MET A 4 16.62 7.32 9.18
N ARG A 5 17.25 6.35 8.50
CA ARG A 5 17.36 4.96 8.99
C ARG A 5 18.35 4.81 10.15
N THR A 6 19.35 5.70 10.22
CA THR A 6 20.39 5.68 11.27
C THR A 6 20.21 6.79 12.31
N LEU A 7 19.05 7.46 12.30
CA LEU A 7 18.78 8.65 13.11
C LEU A 7 18.87 8.36 14.62
N GLN A 8 18.66 7.12 15.04
CA GLN A 8 18.82 6.65 16.43
C GLN A 8 20.18 6.98 17.07
N HIS A 9 21.25 7.13 16.28
CA HIS A 9 22.60 7.45 16.78
C HIS A 9 22.82 8.95 17.02
N MET A 10 21.86 9.81 16.65
CA MET A 10 21.94 11.24 16.85
C MET A 10 21.39 11.66 18.24
N PRO A 11 21.87 12.78 18.81
CA PRO A 11 21.29 13.35 20.02
C PRO A 11 19.79 13.64 19.88
N PRO A 12 18.97 13.49 20.96
CA PRO A 12 17.51 13.66 20.91
C PRO A 12 17.02 14.93 20.20
N HIS A 13 17.62 16.09 20.48
CA HIS A 13 17.24 17.36 19.86
C HIS A 13 17.46 17.36 18.34
N LYS A 14 18.56 16.77 17.85
CA LYS A 14 18.83 16.64 16.42
C LYS A 14 17.88 15.65 15.76
N ARG A 15 17.53 14.55 16.45
CA ARG A 15 16.55 13.58 15.93
C ARG A 15 15.22 14.24 15.62
N LEU A 16 14.69 15.02 16.56
CA LEU A 16 13.41 15.73 16.39
C LEU A 16 13.49 16.78 15.29
N ALA A 17 14.57 17.57 15.23
CA ALA A 17 14.76 18.58 14.20
C ALA A 17 14.79 17.97 12.79
N ILE A 18 15.61 16.92 12.59
CA ILE A 18 15.76 16.23 11.30
C ILE A 18 14.45 15.53 10.91
N ALA A 19 13.75 14.90 11.86
CA ALA A 19 12.47 14.26 11.59
C ALA A 19 11.41 15.28 11.16
N ARG A 20 11.35 16.46 11.80
CA ARG A 20 10.42 17.53 11.42
C ARG A 20 10.70 18.06 10.02
N GLU A 21 11.96 18.41 9.74
CA GLU A 21 12.39 18.86 8.42
C GLU A 21 12.09 17.81 7.34
N THR A 22 12.32 16.53 7.67
CA THR A 22 12.02 15.42 6.77
C THR A 22 10.53 15.31 6.46
N LEU A 23 9.67 15.45 7.45
CA LEU A 23 8.24 15.36 7.25
C LEU A 23 7.67 16.57 6.47
N GLU A 24 8.19 17.77 6.73
CA GLU A 24 7.69 19.03 6.18
C GLU A 24 8.28 19.38 4.81
N ILE A 25 9.52 19.00 4.54
CA ILE A 25 10.26 19.38 3.33
C ILE A 25 10.54 18.15 2.46
N PHE A 26 11.29 17.18 2.98
CA PHE A 26 11.81 16.09 2.15
C PHE A 26 10.73 15.09 1.69
N ALA A 27 9.76 14.74 2.54
CA ALA A 27 8.68 13.86 2.15
C ALA A 27 7.74 14.49 1.08
N PRO A 28 7.35 15.77 1.18
CA PRO A 28 6.63 16.47 0.10
C PRO A 28 7.44 16.63 -1.19
N LEU A 29 8.76 16.83 -1.11
CA LEU A 29 9.62 16.85 -2.29
C LEU A 29 9.64 15.49 -2.99
N ALA A 30 9.85 14.39 -2.24
CA ALA A 30 9.80 13.03 -2.78
C ALA A 30 8.44 12.72 -3.44
N HIS A 31 7.33 13.21 -2.86
CA HIS A 31 6.01 13.12 -3.48
C HIS A 31 5.95 13.80 -4.85
N ARG A 32 6.44 15.04 -4.96
CA ARG A 32 6.42 15.81 -6.21
C ARG A 32 7.27 15.18 -7.31
N LEU A 33 8.32 14.46 -6.93
CA LEU A 33 9.21 13.74 -7.85
C LEU A 33 8.69 12.33 -8.22
N GLY A 34 7.48 11.95 -7.79
CA GLY A 34 6.94 10.62 -8.04
C GLY A 34 7.61 9.49 -7.24
N MET A 35 8.48 9.83 -6.28
CA MET A 35 9.24 8.89 -5.47
C MET A 35 8.40 8.39 -4.28
N TRP A 36 7.28 7.72 -4.57
CA TRP A 36 6.28 7.34 -3.57
C TRP A 36 6.81 6.45 -2.46
N GLN A 37 7.65 5.46 -2.77
CA GLN A 37 8.26 4.57 -1.78
C GLN A 37 9.09 5.35 -0.77
N TYR A 38 9.95 6.27 -1.26
CA TYR A 38 10.75 7.15 -0.40
C TYR A 38 9.88 8.09 0.42
N LYS A 39 8.84 8.67 -0.18
CA LYS A 39 7.91 9.53 0.55
C LYS A 39 7.24 8.78 1.70
N GLU A 40 6.76 7.56 1.48
CA GLU A 40 6.11 6.76 2.52
C GLU A 40 7.10 6.46 3.64
N GLU A 41 8.30 5.98 3.30
CA GLU A 41 9.32 5.61 4.28
C GLU A 41 9.81 6.81 5.10
N LEU A 42 10.14 7.93 4.44
CA LEU A 42 10.58 9.16 5.13
C LEU A 42 9.51 9.66 6.10
N ALA A 43 8.24 9.61 5.68
CA ALA A 43 7.16 10.09 6.52
C ALA A 43 6.86 9.15 7.70
N ASP A 44 6.93 7.83 7.51
CA ASP A 44 6.73 6.85 8.59
C ASP A 44 7.86 6.94 9.64
N LEU A 45 9.12 7.01 9.18
CA LEU A 45 10.27 7.20 10.08
C LEU A 45 10.15 8.53 10.84
N SER A 46 9.83 9.63 10.15
CA SER A 46 9.66 10.93 10.80
C SER A 46 8.54 10.90 11.84
N PHE A 47 7.42 10.26 11.51
CA PHE A 47 6.30 10.10 12.44
C PHE A 47 6.70 9.28 13.68
N SER A 48 7.47 8.21 13.51
CA SER A 48 7.97 7.40 14.64
C SER A 48 8.85 8.17 15.62
N TYR A 49 9.60 9.18 15.14
CA TYR A 49 10.45 10.02 16.00
C TYR A 49 9.69 11.20 16.62
N LEU A 50 8.73 11.78 15.90
CA LEU A 50 7.99 12.95 16.36
C LEU A 50 6.85 12.58 17.32
N PHE A 51 6.22 11.42 17.12
CA PHE A 51 5.03 10.96 17.82
C PHE A 51 5.15 9.46 18.15
N PRO A 52 6.09 9.07 19.03
CA PRO A 52 6.45 7.67 19.24
C PRO A 52 5.31 6.84 19.84
N GLU A 53 4.52 7.42 20.76
CA GLU A 53 3.41 6.73 21.41
C GLU A 53 2.27 6.47 20.43
N GLU A 54 1.88 7.48 19.65
CA GLU A 54 0.84 7.37 18.63
C GLU A 54 1.26 6.43 17.51
N HIS A 55 2.54 6.49 17.09
CA HIS A 55 3.08 5.55 16.11
C HIS A 55 3.03 4.12 16.63
N ALA A 56 3.45 3.86 17.87
CA ALA A 56 3.42 2.52 18.45
C ALA A 56 1.99 1.97 18.60
N ALA A 57 1.07 2.79 19.10
CA ALA A 57 -0.34 2.42 19.27
C ALA A 57 -1.01 2.09 17.92
N LEU A 58 -0.79 2.92 16.91
CA LEU A 58 -1.31 2.66 15.57
C LEU A 58 -0.65 1.43 14.93
N ARG A 59 0.68 1.27 15.03
CA ARG A 59 1.38 0.09 14.53
C ARG A 59 0.77 -1.19 15.10
N SER A 60 0.65 -1.27 16.42
CA SER A 60 0.06 -2.44 17.09
C SER A 60 -1.37 -2.71 16.62
N SER A 61 -2.18 -1.66 16.46
CA SER A 61 -3.55 -1.79 15.96
C SER A 61 -3.61 -2.28 14.50
N ILE A 62 -2.68 -1.83 13.66
CA ILE A 62 -2.58 -2.29 12.27
C ILE A 62 -2.18 -3.76 12.23
N ASP A 63 -1.16 -4.14 13.01
CA ASP A 63 -0.63 -5.50 13.02
C ASP A 63 -1.66 -6.50 13.57
N ALA A 64 -2.39 -6.13 14.62
CA ALA A 64 -3.47 -6.94 15.16
C ALA A 64 -4.58 -7.18 14.12
N ARG A 65 -4.96 -6.15 13.36
CA ARG A 65 -5.97 -6.27 12.31
C ARG A 65 -5.47 -7.07 11.11
N ALA A 66 -4.20 -6.92 10.75
CA ALA A 66 -3.57 -7.74 9.71
C ALA A 66 -3.63 -9.23 10.10
N ALA A 67 -3.25 -9.56 11.33
CA ALA A 67 -3.31 -10.92 11.86
C ALA A 67 -4.73 -11.51 11.87
N GLN A 68 -5.73 -10.71 12.25
CA GLN A 68 -7.14 -11.13 12.24
C GLN A 68 -7.68 -11.49 10.84
N HIS A 69 -7.08 -10.92 9.78
CA HIS A 69 -7.55 -11.09 8.41
C HIS A 69 -6.59 -11.91 7.53
N THR A 70 -5.52 -12.49 8.10
CA THR A 70 -4.54 -13.30 7.35
C THR A 70 -5.22 -14.40 6.55
N ASP A 71 -6.07 -15.22 7.17
CA ASP A 71 -6.76 -16.33 6.49
C ASP A 71 -7.66 -15.86 5.35
N ALA A 72 -8.36 -14.73 5.56
CA ALA A 72 -9.21 -14.13 4.53
C ALA A 72 -8.39 -13.59 3.36
N LEU A 73 -7.24 -12.96 3.64
CA LEU A 73 -6.32 -12.47 2.62
C LEU A 73 -5.70 -13.64 1.83
N ASP A 74 -5.30 -14.71 2.50
CA ASP A 74 -4.72 -15.89 1.84
C ASP A 74 -5.76 -16.69 1.04
N GLY A 75 -7.00 -16.74 1.53
CA GLY A 75 -8.14 -17.22 0.74
C GLY A 75 -8.36 -16.39 -0.53
N ALA A 76 -8.34 -15.06 -0.40
CA ALA A 76 -8.48 -14.16 -1.55
C ALA A 76 -7.31 -14.28 -2.54
N LYS A 77 -6.07 -14.41 -2.07
CA LYS A 77 -4.89 -14.67 -2.94
C LYS A 77 -5.06 -15.94 -3.76
N ARG A 78 -5.45 -17.04 -3.12
CA ARG A 78 -5.70 -18.32 -3.80
C ARG A 78 -6.81 -18.19 -4.84
N ARG A 79 -7.92 -17.54 -4.47
CA ARG A 79 -9.04 -17.28 -5.37
C ARG A 79 -8.63 -16.47 -6.61
N ILE A 80 -7.77 -15.46 -6.43
CA ILE A 80 -7.23 -14.65 -7.54
C ILE A 80 -6.34 -15.51 -8.44
N ALA A 81 -5.46 -16.33 -7.87
CA ALA A 81 -4.60 -17.22 -8.65
C ALA A 81 -5.42 -18.23 -9.47
N GLU A 82 -6.39 -18.91 -8.83
CA GLU A 82 -7.31 -19.84 -9.50
C GLU A 82 -8.10 -19.17 -10.62
N MET A 83 -8.57 -17.93 -10.40
CA MET A 83 -9.30 -17.16 -11.39
C MET A 83 -8.44 -16.85 -12.62
N VAL A 84 -7.18 -16.48 -12.43
CA VAL A 84 -6.26 -16.18 -13.53
C VAL A 84 -5.82 -17.47 -14.26
N GLU A 85 -5.66 -18.58 -13.56
CA GLU A 85 -5.38 -19.87 -14.18
C GLU A 85 -6.55 -20.41 -15.00
N ALA A 86 -7.78 -20.21 -14.55
CA ALA A 86 -8.98 -20.67 -15.25
C ALA A 86 -9.36 -19.82 -16.48
N ASP A 87 -8.73 -18.66 -16.68
CA ASP A 87 -9.05 -17.75 -17.78
C ASP A 87 -8.12 -17.99 -18.99
N GLU A 88 -8.66 -18.62 -20.04
CA GLU A 88 -7.91 -18.95 -21.26
C GLU A 88 -7.27 -17.73 -21.93
N TRP A 89 -7.93 -16.57 -21.89
CA TRP A 89 -7.38 -15.35 -22.47
C TRP A 89 -6.17 -14.89 -21.67
N LEU A 90 -6.25 -14.85 -20.34
CA LEU A 90 -5.10 -14.50 -19.49
C LEU A 90 -3.95 -15.50 -19.63
N GLN A 91 -4.21 -16.80 -19.77
CA GLN A 91 -3.16 -17.80 -19.98
C GLN A 91 -2.31 -17.54 -21.24
N GLY A 92 -2.93 -17.00 -22.29
CA GLY A 92 -2.27 -16.62 -23.54
C GLY A 92 -1.46 -15.32 -23.47
N HIS A 93 -1.72 -14.43 -22.50
CA HIS A 93 -1.17 -13.07 -22.47
C HIS A 93 -0.32 -12.78 -21.22
N VAL A 94 -0.55 -13.48 -20.12
CA VAL A 94 0.15 -13.32 -18.84
C VAL A 94 1.17 -14.44 -18.67
N ALA A 95 2.40 -14.09 -18.30
CA ALA A 95 3.45 -15.04 -17.96
C ALA A 95 3.32 -15.51 -16.50
N SER A 96 3.08 -14.57 -15.59
CA SER A 96 2.86 -14.84 -14.17
C SER A 96 2.15 -13.67 -13.49
N ILE A 97 1.60 -13.90 -12.30
CA ILE A 97 1.10 -12.85 -11.41
C ILE A 97 1.73 -13.00 -10.03
N ASP A 98 1.98 -11.88 -9.36
CA ASP A 98 2.32 -11.85 -7.94
C ASP A 98 1.20 -11.18 -7.16
N VAL A 99 0.60 -11.90 -6.22
CA VAL A 99 -0.46 -11.37 -5.34
C VAL A 99 0.09 -11.21 -3.93
N GLU A 100 0.34 -9.97 -3.54
CA GLU A 100 0.95 -9.63 -2.26
C GLU A 100 -0.03 -8.93 -1.32
N GLY A 101 0.04 -9.27 -0.04
CA GLY A 101 -0.64 -8.50 1.00
C GLY A 101 0.10 -7.20 1.26
N ARG A 102 -0.63 -6.08 1.22
CA ARG A 102 -0.11 -4.75 1.54
C ARG A 102 -0.86 -4.18 2.72
N THR A 103 -0.12 -3.74 3.72
CA THR A 103 -0.63 -2.88 4.79
C THR A 103 -0.36 -1.42 4.45
N LYS A 104 -1.27 -0.54 4.86
CA LYS A 104 -1.06 0.91 4.77
C LYS A 104 0.04 1.32 5.77
N SER A 105 0.91 2.27 5.42
CA SER A 105 1.90 2.81 6.37
C SER A 105 1.20 3.45 7.57
N VAL A 106 1.88 3.50 8.72
CA VAL A 106 1.30 4.05 9.96
C VAL A 106 1.01 5.53 9.77
N HIS A 107 1.96 6.29 9.25
CA HIS A 107 1.77 7.71 9.02
C HIS A 107 0.64 8.00 8.00
N SER A 108 0.50 7.21 6.93
CA SER A 108 -0.62 7.40 5.99
C SER A 108 -1.97 7.00 6.59
N THR A 109 -1.99 6.03 7.51
CA THR A 109 -3.18 5.67 8.30
C THR A 109 -3.57 6.80 9.23
N TRP A 110 -2.62 7.30 10.03
CA TRP A 110 -2.80 8.46 10.91
C TRP A 110 -3.35 9.67 10.15
N ARG A 111 -2.70 10.03 9.04
CA ARG A 111 -3.12 11.16 8.20
C ARG A 111 -4.52 10.98 7.63
N LYS A 112 -4.91 9.74 7.28
CA LYS A 112 -6.26 9.43 6.80
C LYS A 112 -7.29 9.56 7.91
N MET A 113 -6.96 9.09 9.12
CA MET A 113 -7.83 9.24 10.29
C MET A 113 -8.07 10.71 10.61
N GLN A 114 -7.01 11.53 10.64
CA GLN A 114 -7.12 12.98 10.86
C GLN A 114 -7.99 13.68 9.80
N ARG A 115 -7.71 13.45 8.51
CA ARG A 115 -8.46 14.10 7.41
C ARG A 115 -9.94 13.73 7.34
N ARG A 116 -10.31 12.56 7.86
CA ARG A 116 -11.69 12.05 7.84
C ARG A 116 -12.34 12.09 9.23
N GLU A 117 -11.68 12.73 10.19
CA GLU A 117 -12.15 12.84 11.58
C GLU A 117 -12.53 11.49 12.20
N LEU A 118 -11.78 10.44 11.85
CA LEU A 118 -12.04 9.09 12.34
C LEU A 118 -11.46 8.91 13.74
N SER A 119 -12.33 8.67 14.71
CA SER A 119 -11.96 8.38 16.10
C SER A 119 -11.40 6.98 16.31
N SER A 120 -11.68 6.04 15.39
CA SER A 120 -11.26 4.65 15.48
C SER A 120 -10.61 4.17 14.20
N ILE A 121 -9.52 3.41 14.36
CA ILE A 121 -8.86 2.70 13.26
C ILE A 121 -9.80 1.68 12.60
N ALA A 122 -10.83 1.21 13.32
CA ALA A 122 -11.76 0.21 12.80
C ALA A 122 -12.55 0.73 11.58
N SER A 123 -12.72 2.05 11.50
CA SER A 123 -13.39 2.76 10.40
C SER A 123 -12.49 2.96 9.17
N VAL A 124 -11.23 2.55 9.24
CA VAL A 124 -10.28 2.63 8.12
C VAL A 124 -10.41 1.36 7.26
N HIS A 125 -11.27 1.42 6.25
CA HIS A 125 -11.56 0.28 5.37
C HIS A 125 -10.42 -0.14 4.42
N ASP A 126 -9.48 0.75 4.11
CA ASP A 126 -8.36 0.50 3.17
C ASP A 126 -7.04 0.20 3.90
N LEU A 127 -7.14 -0.35 5.11
CA LEU A 127 -5.97 -0.64 5.92
C LEU A 127 -5.18 -1.83 5.36
N LEU A 128 -5.91 -2.87 4.96
CA LEU A 128 -5.41 -4.08 4.33
C LEU A 128 -5.82 -4.05 2.87
N ALA A 129 -4.89 -4.37 1.98
CA ALA A 129 -5.12 -4.45 0.56
C ALA A 129 -4.34 -5.62 -0.04
N LEU A 130 -4.76 -6.07 -1.21
CA LEU A 130 -3.97 -6.95 -2.06
C LEU A 130 -3.40 -6.12 -3.20
N ARG A 131 -2.11 -6.31 -3.49
CA ARG A 131 -1.45 -5.82 -4.69
C ARG A 131 -1.31 -6.98 -5.66
N ILE A 132 -1.82 -6.80 -6.87
CA ILE A 132 -1.64 -7.74 -7.97
C ILE A 132 -0.63 -7.12 -8.92
N VAL A 133 0.51 -7.77 -9.09
CA VAL A 133 1.51 -7.43 -10.11
C VAL A 133 1.33 -8.42 -11.24
N VAL A 134 1.14 -7.92 -12.45
CA VAL A 134 0.91 -8.74 -13.64
C VAL A 134 2.17 -8.67 -14.48
N HIS A 135 2.73 -9.83 -14.82
CA HIS A 135 3.86 -9.93 -15.71
C HIS A 135 3.37 -10.40 -17.08
N PRO A 136 3.20 -9.49 -18.06
CA PRO A 136 2.78 -9.88 -19.40
C PRO A 136 3.83 -10.76 -20.08
N ARG A 137 3.40 -11.57 -21.05
CA ARG A 137 4.32 -12.30 -21.92
C ARG A 137 5.08 -11.32 -22.82
N PRO A 138 6.29 -11.63 -23.29
CA PRO A 138 7.07 -10.75 -24.17
C PRO A 138 6.35 -10.34 -25.46
N SER A 139 5.39 -11.14 -25.92
CA SER A 139 4.55 -10.85 -27.09
C SER A 139 3.47 -9.79 -26.85
N CYS A 140 3.21 -9.41 -25.60
CA CYS A 140 2.12 -8.53 -25.18
C CYS A 140 2.68 -7.36 -24.34
N ALA A 141 3.61 -6.60 -24.92
CA ALA A 141 4.43 -5.62 -24.21
C ALA A 141 4.14 -4.16 -24.60
N THR A 142 3.03 -3.91 -25.30
CA THR A 142 2.60 -2.52 -25.56
C THR A 142 1.78 -1.98 -24.39
N ASP A 143 1.88 -0.68 -24.12
CA ASP A 143 1.11 0.00 -23.06
C ASP A 143 -0.40 -0.27 -23.14
N ALA A 144 -0.94 -0.40 -24.36
CA ALA A 144 -2.34 -0.69 -24.60
C ALA A 144 -2.72 -2.12 -24.19
N GLU A 145 -1.85 -3.10 -24.44
CA GLU A 145 -2.04 -4.49 -24.04
C GLU A 145 -1.91 -4.66 -22.52
N GLU A 146 -0.93 -4.01 -21.90
CA GLU A 146 -0.78 -4.01 -20.44
C GLU A 146 -2.01 -3.40 -19.74
N SER A 147 -2.53 -2.31 -20.29
CA SER A 147 -3.76 -1.69 -19.80
C SER A 147 -4.96 -2.63 -19.98
N ALA A 148 -5.09 -3.28 -21.14
CA ALA A 148 -6.16 -4.25 -21.39
C ALA A 148 -6.10 -5.44 -20.39
N LEU A 149 -4.91 -5.93 -20.06
CA LEU A 149 -4.72 -6.97 -19.04
C LEU A 149 -5.22 -6.52 -17.67
N ALA A 150 -4.85 -5.30 -17.24
CA ALA A 150 -5.28 -4.75 -15.96
C ALA A 150 -6.81 -4.61 -15.88
N TYR A 151 -7.45 -4.14 -16.94
CA TYR A 151 -8.90 -4.00 -17.02
C TYR A 151 -9.64 -5.34 -17.07
N HIS A 152 -9.09 -6.34 -17.78
CA HIS A 152 -9.67 -7.68 -17.82
C HIS A 152 -9.64 -8.33 -16.43
N ILE A 153 -8.50 -8.25 -15.73
CA ILE A 153 -8.37 -8.72 -14.35
C ILE A 153 -9.35 -7.98 -13.44
N LEU A 154 -9.47 -6.65 -13.55
CA LEU A 154 -10.45 -5.88 -12.78
C LEU A 154 -11.89 -6.38 -13.00
N GLY A 155 -12.26 -6.65 -14.25
CA GLY A 155 -13.57 -7.22 -14.59
C GLY A 155 -13.82 -8.57 -13.91
N LYS A 156 -12.81 -9.45 -13.91
CA LYS A 156 -12.89 -10.76 -13.25
C LYS A 156 -13.01 -10.62 -11.73
N LEU A 157 -12.28 -9.69 -11.13
CA LEU A 157 -12.38 -9.38 -9.70
C LEU A 157 -13.79 -8.89 -9.33
N HIS A 158 -14.40 -8.02 -10.13
CA HIS A 158 -15.77 -7.56 -9.91
C HIS A 158 -16.82 -8.67 -10.06
N GLY A 159 -16.52 -9.74 -10.80
CA GLY A 159 -17.34 -10.95 -10.83
C GLY A 159 -17.21 -11.82 -9.58
N CYS A 160 -16.06 -11.77 -8.90
CA CYS A 160 -15.81 -12.54 -7.68
C CYS A 160 -16.27 -11.82 -6.40
N TRP A 161 -16.15 -10.49 -6.37
CA TRP A 161 -16.47 -9.66 -5.21
C TRP A 161 -17.28 -8.44 -5.63
N THR A 162 -18.32 -8.12 -4.87
CA THR A 162 -19.14 -6.93 -5.11
C THR A 162 -18.32 -5.66 -4.90
N PRO A 163 -18.15 -4.80 -5.94
CA PRO A 163 -17.40 -3.57 -5.81
C PRO A 163 -18.12 -2.57 -4.93
N MET A 164 -17.36 -1.84 -4.11
CA MET A 164 -17.91 -0.71 -3.36
C MET A 164 -18.13 0.50 -4.30
N PRO A 165 -19.30 1.16 -4.24
CA PRO A 165 -19.56 2.34 -5.06
C PRO A 165 -18.55 3.46 -4.81
N ARG A 166 -18.13 4.15 -5.86
CA ARG A 166 -17.25 5.35 -5.82
C ARG A 166 -15.87 5.11 -5.19
N THR A 167 -15.38 3.87 -5.13
CA THR A 167 -14.03 3.56 -4.64
C THR A 167 -13.00 3.27 -5.74
N LEU A 168 -13.45 3.00 -6.98
CA LEU A 168 -12.56 2.78 -8.12
C LEU A 168 -11.76 4.05 -8.43
N LYS A 169 -10.47 3.88 -8.68
CA LYS A 169 -9.56 4.93 -9.13
C LYS A 169 -8.73 4.39 -10.28
N ASP A 170 -8.71 5.14 -11.37
CA ASP A 170 -7.91 4.89 -12.56
C ASP A 170 -6.85 5.99 -12.63
N TYR A 171 -5.59 5.59 -12.83
CA TYR A 171 -4.40 6.43 -12.59
C TYR A 171 -3.56 6.60 -13.85
#